data_AF-A0A7V1BTS9-F1
#
_entry.id   AF-A0A7V1BTS9-F1
#
_cell.length_a   1.000
_cell.length_b   1.000
_cell.length_c   1.000
_cell.angle_alpha   90.00
_cell.angle_beta   90.00
_cell.angle_gamma   90.00
#
_symmetry.space_group_name_H-M   'P 1'
#
loop_
_entity.id
_entity.type
_entity.pdbx_description
1 polymer ?
#
loop_
_entity_poly.entity_id
_entity_poly.type
_entity_poly.pdbx_seq_one_letter_code
_entity_poly.pdbx_strand_id
1 'polypeptide(L)'
;MAAASDSRNKVYAVLVVALLAITSVLYYISAPVYLYIVAYMWFGFIYGILQQYGRFCFASAFRDLIMVKVPRMFVGIMIGLITLSIINSYVVSIFPEKYIIEPIGLHGLVGGLIFGLGMVFAGGCATGSLYKTGEGNMISLTVLFSLAFSQAIFQATVFDWFKAHFITGKTLNDVSVTKLIYGGIGDHTAKYSFVQHLLGDTLINAFLVALLLLIAIYIIVVRKPFLKRRARKIAAAPDATADGGTVKVGFKDELAGFWSMISA
;
A
#
# COMPACT_ATOMS: atom_id res chain seq x y z
N MET A 1 -29.81 0.55 26.53
CA MET A 1 -29.48 -0.36 25.41
C MET A 1 -28.03 -0.29 24.94
N ALA A 2 -27.31 0.84 25.05
CA ALA A 2 -25.88 0.93 24.68
C ALA A 2 -24.93 0.03 25.51
N ALA A 3 -25.14 -0.07 26.83
CA ALA A 3 -24.28 -0.90 27.70
C ALA A 3 -24.41 -2.42 27.46
N ALA A 4 -25.57 -2.90 27.02
CA ALA A 4 -25.79 -4.32 26.70
C ALA A 4 -25.19 -4.73 25.33
N SER A 5 -25.10 -3.76 24.40
CA SER A 5 -24.39 -3.94 23.11
C SER A 5 -22.88 -4.10 23.32
N ASP A 6 -22.30 -3.27 24.20
CA ASP A 6 -20.87 -3.29 24.51
C ASP A 6 -20.42 -4.61 25.17
N SER A 7 -21.21 -5.13 26.11
CA SER A 7 -20.97 -6.45 26.71
C SER A 7 -20.98 -7.58 25.68
N ARG A 8 -21.98 -7.63 24.79
CA ARG A 8 -22.04 -8.66 23.73
C ARG A 8 -20.87 -8.57 22.76
N ASN A 9 -20.49 -7.36 22.35
CA ASN A 9 -19.36 -7.18 21.44
C ASN A 9 -18.03 -7.62 22.08
N LYS A 10 -17.84 -7.36 23.37
CA LYS A 10 -16.70 -7.88 24.14
C LYS A 10 -16.71 -9.40 24.21
N VAL A 11 -17.88 -10.02 24.43
CA VAL A 11 -18.03 -11.48 24.42
C VAL A 11 -17.69 -12.05 23.04
N TYR A 12 -18.19 -11.46 21.95
CA TYR A 12 -17.84 -11.91 20.60
C TYR A 12 -16.35 -11.76 20.29
N ALA A 13 -15.72 -10.65 20.70
CA ALA A 13 -14.29 -10.44 20.52
C ALA A 13 -13.46 -11.49 21.30
N VAL A 14 -13.82 -11.75 22.56
CA VAL A 14 -13.16 -12.79 23.38
C VAL A 14 -13.38 -14.17 22.77
N LEU A 15 -14.57 -14.47 22.26
CA LEU A 15 -14.89 -15.74 21.61
C LEU A 15 -14.04 -15.95 20.34
N VAL A 16 -13.90 -14.93 19.49
CA VAL A 16 -13.06 -14.99 18.30
C VAL A 16 -11.59 -15.23 18.65
N VAL A 17 -11.05 -14.50 19.64
CA VAL A 17 -9.66 -14.68 20.09
C VAL A 17 -9.46 -16.06 20.73
N ALA A 18 -10.42 -16.53 21.52
CA ALA A 18 -10.37 -17.87 22.12
C ALA A 18 -10.42 -18.96 21.04
N LEU A 19 -11.25 -18.80 20.00
CA LEU A 19 -11.30 -19.73 18.87
C LEU A 19 -9.96 -19.75 18.12
N LEU A 20 -9.36 -18.59 17.85
CA LEU A 20 -8.04 -18.50 17.21
C LEU A 20 -6.93 -19.12 18.08
N ALA A 21 -7.01 -18.97 19.40
CA ALA A 21 -6.07 -19.61 20.32
C ALA A 21 -6.25 -21.14 20.34
N ILE A 22 -7.49 -21.62 20.37
CA ILE A 22 -7.82 -23.05 20.32
C ILE A 22 -7.33 -23.68 19.01
N THR A 23 -7.59 -23.04 17.86
CA THR A 23 -7.08 -23.54 16.57
C THR A 23 -5.56 -23.54 16.55
N SER A 24 -4.90 -22.52 17.10
CA SER A 24 -3.43 -22.49 17.23
C SER A 24 -2.89 -23.67 18.03
N VAL A 25 -3.52 -24.01 19.15
CA VAL A 25 -3.12 -25.14 20.01
C VAL A 25 -3.39 -26.48 19.32
N LEU A 26 -4.53 -26.63 18.64
CA LEU A 26 -4.85 -27.84 17.88
C LEU A 26 -3.83 -28.10 16.75
N TYR A 27 -3.45 -27.06 16.02
CA TYR A 27 -2.42 -27.17 14.98
C TYR A 27 -1.04 -27.53 15.55
N TYR A 28 -0.70 -26.99 16.73
CA TYR A 28 0.55 -27.32 17.42
C TYR A 28 0.62 -28.80 17.85
N ILE A 29 -0.48 -29.34 18.37
CA ILE A 29 -0.55 -30.75 18.81
C ILE A 29 -0.53 -31.72 17.62
N SER A 30 -1.12 -31.33 16.48
CA SER A 30 -1.27 -32.22 15.33
C SER A 30 0.06 -32.50 14.62
N ALA A 31 0.84 -31.46 14.30
CA ALA A 31 2.22 -31.61 13.86
C ALA A 31 2.98 -30.27 13.95
N PRO A 32 4.25 -30.26 14.38
CA PRO A 32 5.05 -29.03 14.49
C PRO A 32 5.33 -28.36 13.14
N VAL A 33 5.10 -29.07 12.02
CA VAL A 33 5.23 -28.51 10.67
C VAL A 33 4.21 -27.40 10.43
N TYR A 34 3.02 -27.43 11.05
CA TYR A 34 1.95 -26.45 10.80
C TYR A 34 2.14 -25.09 11.49
N LEU A 35 3.27 -24.87 12.17
CA LEU A 35 3.56 -23.63 12.89
C LEU A 35 3.54 -22.39 11.97
N TYR A 36 3.90 -22.55 10.68
CA TYR A 36 3.81 -21.45 9.71
C TYR A 36 2.37 -21.02 9.41
N ILE A 37 1.40 -21.95 9.43
CA ILE A 37 -0.03 -21.63 9.21
C ILE A 37 -0.56 -20.81 10.38
N VAL A 38 -0.16 -21.19 11.60
CA VAL A 38 -0.52 -20.44 12.81
C VAL A 38 0.05 -19.02 12.74
N ALA A 39 1.30 -18.86 12.32
CA ALA A 39 1.91 -17.55 12.13
C ALA A 39 1.14 -16.69 11.11
N TYR A 40 0.74 -17.26 9.96
CA TYR A 40 -0.05 -16.55 8.95
C TYR A 40 -1.46 -16.20 9.42
N MET A 41 -2.09 -17.05 10.21
CA MET A 41 -3.41 -16.79 10.80
C MET A 41 -3.35 -15.57 11.73
N TRP A 42 -2.39 -15.54 12.66
CA TRP A 42 -2.22 -14.41 13.58
C TRP A 42 -1.79 -13.13 12.85
N PHE A 43 -0.89 -13.25 11.88
CA PHE A 43 -0.51 -12.13 11.03
C PHE A 43 -1.72 -11.55 10.30
N GLY A 44 -2.55 -12.40 9.67
CA GLY A 44 -3.77 -11.98 8.98
C GLY A 44 -4.79 -11.32 9.91
N PHE A 45 -4.94 -11.84 11.12
CA PHE A 45 -5.84 -11.26 12.12
C PHE A 45 -5.39 -9.85 12.56
N ILE A 46 -4.12 -9.69 12.91
CA ILE A 46 -3.56 -8.38 13.28
C ILE A 46 -3.61 -7.42 12.10
N TYR A 47 -3.24 -7.89 10.91
CA TYR A 47 -3.27 -7.10 9.68
C TYR A 47 -4.69 -6.62 9.34
N GLY A 48 -5.71 -7.47 9.52
CA GLY A 48 -7.11 -7.11 9.33
C GLY A 48 -7.58 -6.02 10.31
N ILE A 49 -7.20 -6.10 11.58
CA ILE A 49 -7.50 -5.08 12.59
C ILE A 49 -6.87 -3.73 12.19
N LEU A 50 -5.60 -3.75 11.77
CA LEU A 50 -4.90 -2.55 11.32
C LEU A 50 -5.55 -1.94 10.08
N GLN A 51 -5.99 -2.77 9.12
CA GLN A 51 -6.69 -2.31 7.93
C GLN A 51 -8.05 -1.68 8.24
N GLN A 52 -8.81 -2.26 9.17
CA GLN A 52 -10.11 -1.75 9.60
C GLN A 52 -9.94 -0.39 10.31
N TYR A 53 -8.99 -0.30 11.24
CA TYR A 53 -8.69 0.96 11.95
C TYR A 53 -8.18 2.04 11.00
N GLY A 54 -7.29 1.66 10.08
CA GLY A 54 -6.72 2.57 9.10
C GLY A 54 -7.67 2.95 7.97
N ARG A 55 -8.82 2.26 7.81
CA ARG A 55 -9.72 2.36 6.64
C ARG A 55 -8.95 2.36 5.32
N PHE A 56 -7.92 1.51 5.23
CA PHE A 56 -6.89 1.60 4.22
C PHE A 56 -7.42 1.16 2.84
N CYS A 57 -7.62 2.13 1.94
CA CYS A 57 -8.21 1.91 0.62
C CYS A 57 -7.46 2.74 -0.42
N PHE A 58 -6.76 2.06 -1.35
CA PHE A 58 -6.03 2.72 -2.44
C PHE A 58 -6.95 3.58 -3.32
N ALA A 59 -8.11 3.04 -3.71
CA ALA A 59 -9.07 3.77 -4.55
C ALA A 59 -9.58 5.06 -3.87
N SER A 60 -9.91 4.98 -2.57
CA SER A 60 -10.32 6.16 -1.80
C SER A 60 -9.18 7.15 -1.62
N ALA A 61 -7.94 6.70 -1.42
CA ALA A 61 -6.80 7.60 -1.28
C ALA A 61 -6.57 8.46 -2.54
N PHE A 62 -6.64 7.87 -3.74
CA PHE A 62 -6.53 8.62 -4.99
C PHE A 62 -7.73 9.56 -5.23
N ARG A 63 -8.95 9.09 -4.96
CA ARG A 63 -10.16 9.91 -5.12
C ARG A 63 -10.19 11.09 -4.15
N ASP A 64 -9.87 10.86 -2.88
CA ASP A 64 -9.86 11.89 -1.84
C ASP A 64 -8.74 12.90 -2.08
N LEU A 65 -7.62 12.46 -2.66
CA LEU A 65 -6.55 13.34 -3.09
C LEU A 65 -6.99 14.27 -4.23
N ILE A 66 -7.64 13.75 -5.27
CA ILE A 66 -8.02 14.53 -6.45
C ILE A 66 -9.23 15.43 -6.16
N MET A 67 -10.25 14.90 -5.50
CA MET A 67 -11.54 15.56 -5.34
C MET A 67 -11.63 16.41 -4.07
N VAL A 68 -11.20 15.86 -2.93
CA VAL A 68 -11.32 16.51 -1.61
C VAL A 68 -10.04 17.30 -1.25
N LYS A 69 -8.92 17.00 -1.91
CA LYS A 69 -7.59 17.60 -1.69
C LYS A 69 -7.06 17.35 -0.28
N VAL A 70 -7.38 16.18 0.29
CA VAL A 70 -6.88 15.73 1.60
C VAL A 70 -5.85 14.61 1.35
N PRO A 71 -4.54 14.86 1.53
CA PRO A 71 -3.48 13.92 1.16
C PRO A 71 -3.22 12.84 2.23
N ARG A 72 -3.88 12.90 3.39
CA ARG A 72 -3.60 12.07 4.58
C ARG A 72 -3.43 10.58 4.27
N MET A 73 -4.41 9.97 3.58
CA MET A 73 -4.39 8.55 3.25
C MET A 73 -3.30 8.21 2.22
N PHE A 74 -3.05 9.13 1.27
CA PHE A 74 -2.03 8.94 0.24
C PHE A 74 -0.61 8.97 0.84
N VAL A 75 -0.35 9.88 1.78
CA VAL A 75 0.92 9.92 2.52
C VAL A 75 1.14 8.61 3.28
N GLY A 76 0.11 8.08 3.95
CA GLY A 76 0.17 6.79 4.63
C GLY A 76 0.55 5.64 3.69
N ILE A 77 0.00 5.61 2.48
CA ILE A 77 0.37 4.62 1.45
C ILE A 77 1.85 4.77 1.07
N MET A 78 2.33 6.00 0.83
CA MET A 78 3.74 6.22 0.44
C MET A 78 4.72 5.78 1.53
N ILE A 79 4.44 6.09 2.80
CA ILE A 79 5.26 5.63 3.94
C ILE A 79 5.24 4.09 4.03
N GLY A 80 4.07 3.47 3.82
CA GLY A 80 3.93 2.02 3.75
C GLY A 80 4.77 1.40 2.64
N LEU A 81 4.74 1.98 1.43
CA LEU A 81 5.54 1.52 0.29
C LEU A 81 7.04 1.62 0.56
N ILE A 82 7.49 2.73 1.16
CA ILE A 82 8.88 2.92 1.56
C ILE A 82 9.30 1.84 2.57
N THR A 83 8.51 1.64 3.62
CA THR A 83 8.80 0.67 4.69
C THR A 83 8.84 -0.76 4.14
N LEU A 84 7.85 -1.12 3.32
CA LEU A 84 7.79 -2.41 2.64
C LEU A 84 8.99 -2.63 1.72
N SER A 85 9.44 -1.59 1.01
CA SER A 85 10.60 -1.68 0.14
C SER A 85 11.89 -1.96 0.93
N ILE A 86 12.08 -1.32 2.09
CA ILE A 86 13.23 -1.57 2.99
C ILE A 86 13.22 -3.01 3.49
N ILE A 87 12.05 -3.49 3.95
CA ILE A 87 11.88 -4.88 4.40
C ILE A 87 12.16 -5.84 3.25
N ASN A 88 11.67 -5.53 2.05
CA ASN A 88 11.88 -6.37 0.87
C ASN A 88 13.37 -6.49 0.52
N SER A 89 14.12 -5.39 0.54
CA SER A 89 15.57 -5.43 0.33
C SER A 89 16.31 -6.28 1.37
N TYR A 90 15.83 -6.30 2.61
CA TYR A 90 16.39 -7.17 3.64
C TYR A 90 16.10 -8.64 3.35
N VAL A 91 14.85 -8.97 3.00
CA VAL A 91 14.44 -10.34 2.69
C VAL A 91 15.18 -10.90 1.47
N VAL A 92 15.31 -10.11 0.40
CA VAL A 92 16.04 -10.49 -0.83
C VAL A 92 17.50 -10.81 -0.52
N SER A 93 18.13 -10.07 0.39
CA SER A 93 19.54 -10.29 0.74
C SER A 93 19.80 -11.60 1.51
N ILE A 94 18.83 -12.07 2.28
CA ILE A 94 18.96 -13.30 3.10
C ILE A 94 18.46 -14.53 2.34
N PHE A 95 17.39 -14.37 1.55
CA PHE A 95 16.72 -15.48 0.86
C PHE A 95 16.60 -15.21 -0.65
N PRO A 96 17.71 -15.13 -1.40
CA PRO A 96 17.68 -14.81 -2.82
C PRO A 96 16.95 -15.87 -3.66
N GLU A 97 17.03 -17.14 -3.29
CA GLU A 97 16.44 -18.26 -4.05
C GLU A 97 14.90 -18.31 -4.01
N LYS A 98 14.26 -17.64 -3.03
CA LYS A 98 12.79 -17.62 -2.90
C LYS A 98 12.16 -16.38 -3.52
N TYR A 99 12.97 -15.43 -4.01
CA TYR A 99 12.47 -14.18 -4.55
C TYR A 99 12.30 -14.28 -6.07
N ILE A 100 11.06 -14.50 -6.51
CA ILE A 100 10.71 -14.50 -7.92
C ILE A 100 10.33 -13.07 -8.30
N ILE A 101 11.14 -12.45 -9.17
CA ILE A 101 10.86 -11.12 -9.71
C ILE A 101 9.83 -11.30 -10.82
N GLU A 102 8.68 -10.64 -10.69
CA GLU A 102 7.69 -10.64 -11.77
C GLU A 102 8.26 -9.89 -12.98
N PRO A 103 8.29 -10.49 -14.17
CA PRO A 103 8.82 -9.84 -15.35
C PRO A 103 8.02 -8.58 -15.69
N ILE A 104 8.70 -7.45 -15.87
CA ILE A 104 8.04 -6.22 -16.32
C ILE A 104 7.73 -6.32 -17.82
N GLY A 105 6.49 -6.01 -18.18
CA GLY A 105 6.05 -6.00 -19.57
C GLY A 105 4.74 -5.26 -19.77
N LEU A 106 4.35 -5.13 -21.04
CA LEU A 106 3.11 -4.45 -21.43
C LEU A 106 1.87 -5.07 -20.78
N HIS A 107 1.94 -6.37 -20.46
CA HIS A 107 0.89 -7.10 -19.74
C HIS A 107 0.56 -6.48 -18.37
N GLY A 108 1.56 -5.96 -17.65
CA GLY A 108 1.35 -5.30 -16.36
C GLY A 108 0.61 -3.97 -16.50
N LEU A 109 0.90 -3.19 -17.55
CA LEU A 109 0.20 -1.94 -17.84
C LEU A 109 -1.26 -2.19 -18.22
N VAL A 110 -1.49 -3.11 -19.17
CA VAL A 110 -2.84 -3.46 -19.64
C VAL A 110 -3.67 -4.09 -18.51
N GLY A 111 -3.07 -5.02 -17.75
CA GLY A 111 -3.71 -5.64 -16.59
C GLY A 111 -4.04 -4.62 -15.50
N GLY A 112 -3.12 -3.70 -15.21
CA GLY A 112 -3.34 -2.61 -14.26
C GLY A 112 -4.47 -1.67 -14.66
N LEU A 113 -4.60 -1.34 -15.95
CA LEU A 113 -5.70 -0.52 -16.47
C LEU A 113 -7.05 -1.22 -16.34
N ILE A 114 -7.14 -2.50 -16.72
CA ILE A 114 -8.37 -3.30 -16.60
C ILE A 114 -8.76 -3.46 -15.12
N PHE A 115 -7.77 -3.74 -14.26
CA PHE A 115 -7.98 -3.86 -12.82
C PHE A 115 -8.46 -2.54 -12.20
N GLY A 116 -7.86 -1.42 -12.58
CA GLY A 116 -8.28 -0.08 -12.15
C GLY A 116 -9.71 0.25 -12.58
N LEU A 117 -10.07 -0.06 -13.83
CA LEU A 117 -11.44 0.09 -14.32
C LEU A 117 -12.43 -0.80 -13.52
N GLY A 118 -12.03 -2.03 -13.22
CA GLY A 118 -12.79 -2.94 -12.36
C GLY A 118 -13.02 -2.39 -10.94
N MET A 119 -12.01 -1.73 -10.34
CA MET A 119 -12.17 -1.08 -9.02
C MET A 119 -13.25 0.01 -9.02
N VAL A 120 -13.37 0.76 -10.13
CA VAL A 120 -14.37 1.84 -10.26
C VAL A 120 -15.78 1.24 -10.31
N PHE A 121 -15.98 0.18 -11.10
CA PHE A 121 -17.28 -0.50 -11.19
C PHE A 121 -17.65 -1.24 -9.90
N ALA A 122 -16.68 -1.82 -9.20
CA ALA A 122 -16.90 -2.51 -7.92
C ALA A 122 -17.12 -1.55 -6.74
N GLY A 123 -16.84 -0.24 -6.90
CA GLY A 123 -16.99 0.75 -5.82
C GLY A 123 -15.98 0.58 -4.67
N GLY A 124 -14.85 -0.10 -4.91
CA GLY A 124 -13.85 -0.40 -3.89
C GLY A 124 -12.58 -1.05 -4.45
N CYS A 125 -11.48 -0.95 -3.71
CA CYS A 125 -10.26 -1.73 -3.98
C CYS A 125 -10.26 -3.03 -3.16
N ALA A 126 -9.37 -3.96 -3.48
CA ALA A 126 -9.30 -5.28 -2.82
C ALA A 126 -9.20 -5.17 -1.28
N THR A 127 -8.31 -4.32 -0.76
CA THR A 127 -8.17 -4.11 0.70
C THR A 127 -9.41 -3.46 1.30
N GLY A 128 -10.02 -2.53 0.55
CA GLY A 128 -11.27 -1.86 0.92
C GLY A 128 -12.44 -2.82 1.07
N SER A 129 -12.58 -3.76 0.13
CA SER A 129 -13.62 -4.78 0.18
C SER A 129 -13.38 -5.78 1.30
N LEU A 130 -12.12 -6.10 1.61
CA LEU A 130 -11.76 -7.05 2.66
C LEU A 130 -12.20 -6.58 4.06
N TYR A 131 -11.81 -5.36 4.48
CA TYR A 131 -12.19 -4.88 5.81
C TYR A 131 -13.69 -4.54 5.90
N LYS A 132 -14.32 -4.02 4.83
CA LYS A 132 -15.77 -3.76 4.81
C LYS A 132 -16.59 -5.05 4.92
N THR A 133 -16.09 -6.14 4.35
CA THR A 133 -16.68 -7.47 4.53
C THR A 133 -16.59 -7.88 6.01
N GLY A 134 -15.46 -7.62 6.67
CA GLY A 134 -15.29 -7.82 8.11
C GLY A 134 -16.21 -6.94 8.98
N GLU A 135 -16.62 -5.76 8.49
CA GLU A 135 -17.64 -4.90 9.12
C GLU A 135 -19.09 -5.37 8.86
N GLY A 136 -19.29 -6.41 8.04
CA GLY A 136 -20.61 -6.97 7.73
C GLY A 136 -21.26 -6.41 6.45
N ASN A 137 -20.51 -5.74 5.56
CA ASN A 137 -21.05 -5.27 4.29
C ASN A 137 -21.18 -6.42 3.27
N MET A 138 -22.42 -6.84 3.02
CA MET A 138 -22.73 -7.92 2.06
C MET A 138 -22.36 -7.57 0.61
N ILE A 139 -22.39 -6.29 0.22
CA ILE A 139 -21.98 -5.88 -1.13
C ILE A 139 -20.48 -6.09 -1.31
N SER A 140 -19.69 -5.73 -0.30
CA SER A 140 -18.24 -5.94 -0.31
C SER A 140 -17.87 -7.43 -0.28
N LEU A 141 -18.69 -8.25 0.37
CA LEU A 141 -18.53 -9.71 0.37
C LEU A 141 -18.71 -10.28 -1.04
N THR A 142 -19.75 -9.86 -1.77
CA THR A 142 -19.96 -10.29 -3.16
C THR A 142 -18.80 -9.89 -4.07
N VAL A 143 -18.26 -8.68 -3.91
CA VAL A 143 -17.06 -8.23 -4.65
C VAL A 143 -15.84 -9.09 -4.30
N LEU A 144 -15.64 -9.41 -3.02
CA LEU A 144 -14.52 -10.24 -2.61
C LEU A 144 -14.60 -11.65 -3.20
N PHE A 145 -15.80 -12.25 -3.19
CA PHE A 145 -16.03 -13.53 -3.84
C PHE A 145 -15.82 -13.45 -5.34
N SER A 146 -16.34 -12.43 -6.02
CA SER A 146 -16.14 -12.31 -7.47
C SER A 146 -14.66 -12.18 -7.82
N LEU A 147 -13.89 -11.40 -7.05
CA LEU A 147 -12.44 -11.29 -7.24
C LEU A 147 -11.74 -12.65 -7.08
N ALA A 148 -12.07 -13.41 -6.03
CA ALA A 148 -11.48 -14.72 -5.79
C ALA A 148 -11.82 -15.72 -6.90
N PHE A 149 -13.10 -15.79 -7.31
CA PHE A 149 -13.54 -16.69 -8.38
C PHE A 149 -12.94 -16.33 -9.73
N SER A 150 -12.93 -15.03 -10.10
CA SER A 150 -12.34 -14.59 -11.36
C SER A 150 -10.85 -14.89 -11.43
N GLN A 151 -10.10 -14.69 -10.34
CA GLN A 151 -8.67 -15.04 -10.27
C GLN A 151 -8.47 -16.55 -10.40
N ALA A 152 -9.25 -17.37 -9.68
CA ALA A 152 -9.15 -18.83 -9.76
C ALA A 152 -9.44 -19.36 -11.17
N ILE A 153 -10.49 -18.86 -11.84
CA ILE A 153 -10.84 -19.26 -13.20
C ILE A 153 -9.75 -18.83 -14.19
N PHE A 154 -9.27 -17.60 -14.09
CA PHE A 154 -8.22 -17.11 -14.98
C PHE A 154 -6.94 -17.95 -14.85
N GLN A 155 -6.55 -18.27 -13.61
CA GLN A 155 -5.38 -19.09 -13.35
C GLN A 155 -5.52 -20.53 -13.84
N ALA A 156 -6.72 -21.12 -13.73
CA ALA A 156 -6.97 -22.49 -14.15
C ALA A 156 -7.12 -22.67 -15.68
N THR A 157 -7.54 -21.63 -16.42
CA THR A 157 -7.96 -21.78 -17.83
C THR A 157 -7.14 -20.97 -18.82
N VAL A 158 -6.87 -19.70 -18.53
CA VAL A 158 -6.30 -18.75 -19.49
C VAL A 158 -4.83 -18.46 -19.23
N PHE A 159 -4.37 -18.66 -17.99
CA PHE A 159 -3.04 -18.22 -17.57
C PHE A 159 -1.90 -18.89 -18.34
N ASP A 160 -1.97 -20.19 -18.63
CA ASP A 160 -0.90 -20.87 -19.39
C ASP A 160 -0.80 -20.35 -20.83
N TRP A 161 -1.94 -20.16 -21.50
CA TRP A 161 -2.00 -19.55 -22.83
C TRP A 161 -1.50 -18.10 -22.82
N PHE A 162 -1.93 -17.33 -21.82
CA PHE A 162 -1.55 -15.93 -21.64
C PHE A 162 -0.05 -15.80 -21.37
N LYS A 163 0.50 -16.67 -20.52
CA LYS A 163 1.92 -16.74 -20.21
C LYS A 163 2.73 -17.02 -21.46
N ALA A 164 2.33 -18.02 -22.26
CA ALA A 164 3.02 -18.38 -23.50
C ALA A 164 3.06 -17.24 -24.53
N HIS A 165 2.00 -16.42 -24.65
CA HIS A 165 1.89 -15.39 -25.69
C HIS A 165 2.35 -13.99 -25.25
N PHE A 166 2.17 -13.63 -23.97
CA PHE A 166 2.40 -12.27 -23.47
C PHE A 166 3.54 -12.16 -22.46
N ILE A 167 3.92 -13.26 -21.81
CA ILE A 167 4.96 -13.26 -20.77
C ILE A 167 6.26 -13.87 -21.31
N THR A 168 6.19 -14.98 -22.05
CA THR A 168 7.36 -15.66 -22.60
C THR A 168 7.80 -15.01 -23.92
N GLY A 169 8.87 -14.20 -23.91
CA GLY A 169 9.58 -13.77 -25.13
C GLY A 169 9.58 -12.26 -25.45
N LYS A 170 8.81 -11.42 -24.75
CA LYS A 170 8.81 -9.94 -24.91
C LYS A 170 8.96 -9.17 -23.61
N THR A 171 9.32 -9.87 -22.54
CA THR A 171 9.47 -9.31 -21.20
C THR A 171 10.94 -9.02 -20.92
N LEU A 172 11.20 -7.90 -20.28
CA LEU A 172 12.53 -7.65 -19.72
C LEU A 172 12.64 -8.52 -18.46
N ASN A 173 13.17 -9.73 -18.62
CA ASN A 173 13.47 -10.61 -17.51
C ASN A 173 14.51 -9.92 -16.60
N ASP A 174 14.27 -9.91 -15.30
CA ASP A 174 15.23 -9.49 -14.27
C ASP A 174 15.68 -8.01 -14.25
N VAL A 175 14.81 -7.05 -14.58
CA VAL A 175 15.12 -5.63 -14.37
C VAL A 175 14.91 -5.24 -12.91
N SER A 176 15.87 -5.61 -12.07
CA SER A 176 16.09 -4.91 -10.80
C SER A 176 17.00 -3.72 -11.05
N VAL A 177 16.72 -2.59 -10.40
CA VAL A 177 17.54 -1.37 -10.49
C VAL A 177 18.95 -1.66 -9.99
N THR A 178 19.09 -2.59 -9.04
CA THR A 178 20.39 -3.10 -8.59
C THR A 178 21.18 -3.78 -9.72
N LYS A 179 20.57 -4.64 -10.52
CA LYS A 179 21.24 -5.26 -11.70
C LYS A 179 21.53 -4.25 -12.81
N LEU A 180 20.70 -3.21 -12.94
CA LEU A 180 20.87 -2.13 -13.93
C LEU A 180 22.05 -1.20 -13.57
N ILE A 181 22.26 -0.93 -12.28
CA ILE A 181 23.29 0.00 -11.77
C ILE A 181 24.63 -0.70 -11.52
N TYR A 182 24.62 -1.91 -10.95
CA TYR A 182 25.84 -2.62 -10.55
C TYR A 182 26.33 -3.63 -11.60
N GLY A 183 25.72 -3.66 -12.80
CA GLY A 183 26.20 -4.43 -13.95
C GLY A 183 26.00 -5.94 -13.80
N GLY A 184 24.77 -6.41 -14.00
CA GLY A 184 24.44 -7.84 -13.96
C GLY A 184 23.18 -8.19 -14.72
N ILE A 185 23.00 -7.62 -15.92
CA ILE A 185 21.90 -8.02 -16.82
C ILE A 185 22.20 -9.45 -17.31
N GLY A 186 21.53 -10.44 -16.73
CA GLY A 186 21.62 -11.85 -17.14
C GLY A 186 22.39 -12.78 -16.20
N ASP A 187 22.95 -12.29 -15.09
CA ASP A 187 23.58 -13.17 -14.10
C ASP A 187 22.64 -13.45 -12.92
N HIS A 188 22.19 -14.69 -12.79
CA HIS A 188 21.37 -15.18 -11.68
C HIS A 188 22.20 -15.61 -10.47
N THR A 189 23.54 -15.58 -10.58
CA THR A 189 24.46 -16.11 -9.55
C THR A 189 25.21 -15.04 -8.75
N ALA A 190 25.11 -13.77 -9.15
CA ALA A 190 25.72 -12.66 -8.44
C ALA A 190 25.04 -12.42 -7.07
N LYS A 191 25.75 -12.73 -5.98
CA LYS A 191 25.34 -12.38 -4.62
C LYS A 191 25.62 -10.90 -4.36
N TYR A 192 24.60 -10.06 -4.47
CA TYR A 192 24.73 -8.65 -4.10
C TYR A 192 24.58 -8.48 -2.59
N SER A 193 25.35 -7.55 -2.02
CA SER A 193 25.25 -7.22 -0.59
C SER A 193 23.91 -6.54 -0.28
N PHE A 194 23.40 -6.67 0.95
CA PHE A 194 22.22 -5.94 1.43
C PHE A 194 22.27 -4.45 1.07
N VAL A 195 23.45 -3.83 1.19
CA VAL A 195 23.67 -2.41 0.88
C VAL A 195 23.41 -2.10 -0.59
N GLN A 196 23.72 -3.00 -1.52
CA GLN A 196 23.50 -2.80 -2.95
C GLN A 196 22.02 -2.89 -3.32
N HIS A 197 21.28 -3.85 -2.76
CA HIS A 197 19.82 -3.92 -2.92
C HIS A 197 19.09 -2.77 -2.23
N LEU A 198 19.61 -2.29 -1.09
CA LEU A 198 19.05 -1.16 -0.39
C LEU A 198 19.26 0.14 -1.17
N LEU A 199 20.46 0.36 -1.70
CA LEU A 199 20.77 1.55 -2.49
C LEU A 199 20.14 1.53 -3.89
N GLY A 200 20.16 0.38 -4.57
CA GLY A 200 19.62 0.22 -5.92
C GLY A 200 18.11 0.15 -5.95
N ASP A 201 17.53 -0.93 -5.40
CA ASP A 201 16.10 -1.20 -5.55
C ASP A 201 15.24 -0.39 -4.58
N THR A 202 15.74 -0.08 -3.38
CA THR A 202 14.94 0.60 -2.35
C THR A 202 15.07 2.13 -2.44
N LEU A 203 16.29 2.63 -2.52
CA LEU A 203 16.56 4.08 -2.49
C LEU A 203 16.23 4.75 -3.83
N ILE A 204 16.65 4.15 -4.95
CA ILE A 204 16.51 4.78 -6.27
C ILE A 204 15.13 4.50 -6.88
N ASN A 205 14.55 3.33 -6.67
CA ASN A 205 13.21 3.06 -7.21
C ASN A 205 12.11 3.55 -6.25
N ALA A 206 12.05 3.00 -5.03
CA ALA A 206 10.91 3.26 -4.16
C ALA A 206 10.94 4.67 -3.53
N PHE A 207 12.07 5.09 -2.95
CA PHE A 207 12.17 6.41 -2.32
C PHE A 207 12.09 7.56 -3.32
N LEU A 208 12.79 7.48 -4.45
CA LEU A 208 12.79 8.54 -5.46
C LEU A 208 11.40 8.71 -6.09
N VAL A 209 10.73 7.60 -6.45
CA VAL A 209 9.36 7.64 -6.99
C VAL A 209 8.39 8.17 -5.94
N ALA A 210 8.46 7.69 -4.69
CA ALA A 210 7.60 8.19 -3.62
C ALA A 210 7.82 9.69 -3.34
N LEU A 211 9.08 10.15 -3.29
CA LEU A 211 9.43 11.55 -3.07
C LEU A 211 8.96 12.43 -4.23
N LEU A 212 9.21 12.02 -5.48
CA LEU A 212 8.75 12.74 -6.66
C LEU A 212 7.23 12.85 -6.70
N LEU A 213 6.51 11.76 -6.39
CA LEU A 213 5.06 11.79 -6.32
C LEU A 213 4.56 12.72 -5.21
N LEU A 214 5.15 12.65 -4.02
CA LEU A 214 4.79 13.53 -2.90
C LEU A 214 5.07 15.01 -3.21
N ILE A 215 6.20 15.33 -3.85
CA ILE A 215 6.54 16.69 -4.28
C ILE A 215 5.55 17.17 -5.35
N ALA A 216 5.29 16.36 -6.38
CA ALA A 216 4.35 16.70 -7.44
C ALA A 216 2.95 16.97 -6.88
N ILE A 217 2.49 16.12 -5.96
CA ILE A 217 1.20 16.27 -5.30
C ILE A 217 1.16 17.50 -4.40
N TYR A 218 2.23 17.77 -3.65
CA TYR A 218 2.33 18.97 -2.84
C TYR A 218 2.17 20.22 -3.72
N ILE A 219 2.89 20.30 -4.83
CA ILE A 219 2.84 21.44 -5.76
C ILE A 219 1.43 21.61 -6.37
N ILE A 220 0.81 20.52 -6.83
CA ILE A 220 -0.44 20.57 -7.59
C ILE A 220 -1.66 20.76 -6.67
N VAL A 221 -1.74 19.99 -5.58
CA VAL A 221 -2.97 19.83 -4.79
C VAL A 221 -2.92 20.65 -3.51
N VAL A 222 -1.79 20.65 -2.81
CA VAL A 222 -1.69 21.11 -1.41
C VAL A 222 -1.18 22.55 -1.29
N ARG A 223 -0.29 22.99 -2.20
CA ARG A 223 0.36 24.30 -2.17
C ARG A 223 -0.65 25.46 -2.15
N LYS A 224 -1.58 25.49 -3.11
CA LYS A 224 -2.59 26.56 -3.22
C LYS A 224 -3.50 26.67 -1.98
N PRO A 225 -4.15 25.60 -1.48
CA PRO A 225 -4.99 25.70 -0.29
C PRO A 225 -4.18 25.97 0.99
N PHE A 226 -2.96 25.46 1.12
CA PHE A 226 -2.09 25.72 2.27
C PHE A 226 -1.69 27.20 2.36
N LEU A 227 -1.19 27.78 1.26
CA LEU A 227 -0.82 29.19 1.21
C LEU A 227 -2.02 30.11 1.45
N LYS A 228 -3.20 29.75 0.93
CA LYS A 228 -4.44 30.51 1.19
C LYS A 228 -4.88 30.46 2.65
N ARG A 229 -4.75 29.30 3.32
CA ARG A 229 -5.04 29.17 4.77
C ARG A 229 -4.06 29.98 5.61
N ARG A 230 -2.79 29.98 5.24
CA ARG A 230 -1.76 30.75 5.95
C ARG A 230 -1.92 32.25 5.75
N ALA A 231 -2.19 32.72 4.53
CA ALA A 231 -2.49 34.13 4.26
C ALA A 231 -3.68 34.63 5.10
N ARG A 232 -4.73 33.80 5.26
CA ARG A 232 -5.86 34.11 6.15
C ARG A 232 -5.47 34.19 7.63
N LYS A 233 -4.59 33.31 8.11
CA LYS A 233 -4.10 33.36 9.50
C LYS A 233 -3.23 34.58 9.77
N ILE A 234 -2.38 34.97 8.81
CA ILE A 234 -1.54 36.17 8.91
C ILE A 234 -2.41 37.43 8.89
N ALA A 235 -3.43 37.49 8.02
CA ALA A 235 -4.39 38.59 7.97
C ALA A 235 -5.31 38.68 9.21
N ALA A 236 -5.41 37.62 10.01
CA ALA A 236 -6.20 37.56 11.24
C ALA A 236 -5.36 37.74 12.52
N ALA A 237 -4.04 37.93 12.40
CA ALA A 237 -3.16 38.17 13.54
C ALA A 237 -3.25 39.65 13.99
N PRO A 238 -3.33 39.93 15.31
CA PRO A 238 -3.56 41.28 15.86
C PRO A 238 -2.41 42.28 15.65
N ASP A 239 -1.28 41.81 15.14
CA ASP A 239 0.00 42.50 14.88
C ASP A 239 0.26 42.71 13.37
N ALA A 240 -0.75 42.55 12.52
CA ALA A 240 -0.64 42.73 11.08
C ALA A 240 -0.35 44.20 10.69
N THR A 241 0.94 44.53 10.59
CA THR A 241 1.43 45.76 9.95
C THR A 241 0.89 45.86 8.51
N ALA A 242 0.41 47.06 8.19
CA ALA A 242 -0.37 47.44 7.01
C ALA A 242 0.38 47.39 5.66
N ASP A 243 1.20 46.37 5.43
CA ASP A 243 1.83 46.16 4.14
C ASP A 243 1.05 45.09 3.38
N GLY A 244 0.21 45.53 2.44
CA GLY A 244 -0.42 44.70 1.40
C GLY A 244 0.59 44.05 0.44
N GLY A 245 1.76 43.65 0.94
CA GLY A 245 2.82 42.98 0.21
C GLY A 245 2.51 41.49 0.09
N THR A 246 2.61 40.99 -1.13
CA THR A 246 2.61 39.57 -1.45
C THR A 246 3.52 38.81 -0.46
N VAL A 247 2.94 37.86 0.30
CA VAL A 247 3.70 37.01 1.22
C VAL A 247 4.81 36.33 0.42
N LYS A 248 6.06 36.80 0.57
CA LYS A 248 7.23 36.15 -0.04
C LYS A 248 7.32 34.76 0.57
N VAL A 249 6.91 33.77 -0.20
CA VAL A 249 6.97 32.36 0.20
C VAL A 249 8.45 31.97 0.26
N GLY A 250 8.99 31.82 1.47
CA GLY A 250 10.35 31.34 1.67
C GLY A 250 10.43 29.82 1.54
N PHE A 251 11.62 29.28 1.26
CA PHE A 251 11.85 27.82 1.23
C PHE A 251 11.47 27.13 2.56
N LYS A 252 11.70 27.81 3.69
CA LYS A 252 11.27 27.34 5.03
C LYS A 252 9.76 27.18 5.14
N ASP A 253 9.00 28.03 4.44
CA ASP A 253 7.53 28.00 4.44
C ASP A 253 6.98 26.85 3.62
N GLU A 254 7.67 26.51 2.52
CA GLU A 254 7.33 25.33 1.72
C GLU A 254 7.71 24.04 2.44
N LEU A 255 8.85 23.99 3.14
CA LEU A 255 9.25 22.85 3.97
C LEU A 255 8.28 22.64 5.14
N ALA A 256 7.84 23.70 5.80
CA ALA A 256 6.83 23.63 6.87
C ALA A 256 5.47 23.15 6.34
N GLY A 257 5.08 23.56 5.13
CA GLY A 257 3.88 23.06 4.46
C GLY A 257 3.97 21.58 4.15
N PHE A 258 5.09 21.13 3.60
CA PHE A 258 5.35 19.71 3.33
C PHE A 258 5.39 18.87 4.62
N TRP A 259 6.03 19.37 5.67
CA TRP A 259 6.05 18.71 6.98
C TRP A 259 4.65 18.61 7.60
N SER A 260 3.87 19.69 7.52
CA SER A 260 2.48 19.69 8.00
C SER A 260 1.57 18.72 7.24
N MET A 261 1.91 18.40 5.98
CA MET A 261 1.21 17.40 5.18
C MET A 261 1.53 15.98 5.64
N ILE A 262 2.78 15.73 6.02
CA ILE A 262 3.24 14.43 6.51
C ILE A 262 2.74 14.17 7.94
N SER A 263 2.67 15.20 8.78
CA SER A 263 2.30 15.08 10.19
C SER A 263 0.79 15.19 10.49
N ALA A 264 -0.08 15.29 9.47
CA ALA A 264 -1.54 15.48 9.63
C ALA A 264 -2.32 14.16 9.66
#